data_AF-A0A101CWM0-F1
#
_entry.id   AF-A0A101CWM0-F1
#
_cell.length_a   1.000
_cell.length_b   1.000
_cell.length_c   1.000
_cell.angle_alpha   90.00
_cell.angle_beta   90.00
_cell.angle_gamma   90.00
#
_symmetry.space_group_name_H-M   'P 1'
#
loop_
_entity.id
_entity.type
_entity.pdbx_description
1 polymer ?
#
loop_
_entity_poly.entity_id
_entity_poly.type
_entity_poly.pdbx_seq_one_letter_code
_entity_poly.pdbx_strand_id
1 'polypeptide(L)'
;MIYLKKRLLFLFLLMVEFSLSAQVKLPALVSDNMVLQQNAKVNLWGWASPNEKINIQLDWLNAPIEIQANAEGNWKTTVDTPNGSDKNYTITITASNKIVLNNVLIGEVWLCSGQSNMFFPVGREEGTWKTGVKNYEEEVKNASYNTIRFFTVALNAAPQPLENVVGSWKVCTPERIKTFSAVAYFFGRDLYQKLNVPIGLISTSWGGTKAEAWTAQNILEEDVAFLPILEEDAKNEKVHQEKLEAYYLSLTNEQITSAENAPKAQLKKPKKEPNKTSYVLYNAMLHPLVNYTIKGAIWYQGESNAGKAYLYRTLFPAMVKSWRAEWKQGDFPFYYVQITPHKGQNAAIREAQLLSLKTIPNSGMVVTTDVGDAQNIHPIDKQTVGHRLALIARAKTYGENKLVYSGPIYNHMKIKKQKIQLFFDYAESGLKQNGELLKEFEIAGNDQVFYPANAKIDGKTVVVSASQVKDPVAVRFAWKAVPEPNLFNKENLPASPFRTDDWEIKTEKKH
;
A
#
# COMPACT_ATOMS: atom_id res chain seq x y z
N MET A 1 -31.87 -22.96 -83.16
CA MET A 1 -32.22 -24.08 -82.26
C MET A 1 -31.04 -24.28 -81.31
N ILE A 2 -31.17 -23.92 -80.02
CA ILE A 2 -31.38 -24.88 -78.90
C ILE A 2 -30.02 -25.47 -78.43
N TYR A 3 -29.46 -25.34 -77.21
CA TYR A 3 -29.94 -24.96 -75.87
C TYR A 3 -28.78 -24.46 -74.98
N LEU A 4 -29.18 -23.58 -74.07
CA LEU A 4 -28.53 -23.08 -72.86
C LEU A 4 -28.20 -24.20 -71.84
N LYS A 5 -27.09 -24.08 -71.08
CA LYS A 5 -26.96 -24.30 -69.61
C LYS A 5 -25.68 -25.03 -69.13
N LYS A 6 -25.16 -24.53 -67.99
CA LYS A 6 -24.25 -25.15 -66.98
C LYS A 6 -22.76 -25.12 -67.37
N ARG A 7 -21.83 -24.52 -66.62
CA ARG A 7 -21.75 -24.29 -65.16
C ARG A 7 -20.93 -23.02 -64.86
N LEU A 8 -21.60 -21.96 -64.39
CA LEU A 8 -20.97 -21.05 -63.45
C LEU A 8 -20.76 -21.85 -62.16
N LEU A 9 -19.51 -22.14 -61.83
CA LEU A 9 -19.14 -22.69 -60.52
C LEU A 9 -19.30 -21.54 -59.52
N PHE A 10 -20.51 -21.43 -59.00
CA PHE A 10 -20.90 -20.45 -57.99
C PHE A 10 -20.12 -20.78 -56.71
N LEU A 11 -19.09 -19.98 -56.43
CA LEU A 11 -18.42 -19.90 -55.14
C LEU A 11 -19.43 -19.31 -54.14
N PHE A 12 -20.33 -20.14 -53.62
CA PHE A 12 -21.09 -19.80 -52.42
C PHE A 12 -20.26 -20.28 -51.23
N LEU A 13 -19.23 -19.50 -50.90
CA LEU A 13 -18.58 -19.60 -49.60
C LEU A 13 -19.65 -19.16 -48.59
N LEU A 14 -20.29 -20.11 -47.92
CA LEU A 14 -21.10 -19.86 -46.75
C LEU A 14 -20.19 -19.22 -45.69
N MET A 15 -20.20 -17.89 -45.61
CA MET A 15 -19.80 -17.19 -44.40
C MET A 15 -20.89 -17.47 -43.37
N VAL A 16 -20.77 -18.58 -42.66
CA VAL A 16 -21.45 -18.76 -41.38
C VAL A 16 -20.76 -17.80 -40.42
N GLU A 17 -21.33 -16.61 -40.26
CA GLU A 17 -21.00 -15.73 -39.15
C GLU A 17 -21.44 -16.43 -37.87
N PHE A 18 -20.53 -17.15 -37.23
CA PHE A 18 -20.71 -17.56 -35.85
C PHE A 18 -20.68 -16.28 -35.01
N SER A 19 -21.86 -15.73 -34.69
CA SER A 19 -21.98 -14.73 -33.64
C SER A 19 -21.64 -15.41 -32.31
N LEU A 20 -20.36 -15.37 -31.93
CA LEU A 20 -19.91 -15.68 -30.58
C LEU A 20 -20.54 -14.62 -29.66
N SER A 21 -21.71 -14.94 -29.09
CA SER A 21 -22.32 -14.11 -28.04
C SER A 21 -21.44 -14.23 -26.80
N ALA A 22 -20.59 -13.23 -26.57
CA ALA A 22 -19.84 -13.11 -25.34
C ALA A 22 -20.83 -12.78 -24.20
N GLN A 23 -20.94 -13.69 -23.23
CA GLN A 23 -21.76 -13.49 -22.04
C GLN A 23 -21.20 -12.37 -21.18
N VAL A 24 -22.07 -11.71 -20.40
CA VAL A 24 -21.65 -10.74 -19.39
C VAL A 24 -20.69 -11.41 -18.41
N LYS A 25 -19.58 -10.72 -18.12
CA LYS A 25 -18.55 -11.09 -17.14
C LYS A 25 -18.26 -9.92 -16.23
N LEU A 26 -17.92 -10.23 -14.99
CA LEU A 26 -17.58 -9.24 -13.96
C LEU A 26 -16.10 -9.33 -13.57
N PRO A 27 -15.49 -8.21 -13.15
CA PRO A 27 -14.19 -8.23 -12.50
C PRO A 27 -14.26 -8.99 -11.18
N ALA A 28 -13.13 -9.51 -10.70
CA ALA A 28 -13.10 -10.32 -9.47
C ALA A 28 -13.62 -9.55 -8.23
N LEU A 29 -13.48 -8.22 -8.20
CA LEU A 29 -13.98 -7.39 -7.11
C LEU A 29 -15.50 -7.26 -7.06
N VAL A 30 -16.18 -7.39 -8.19
CA VAL A 30 -17.64 -7.32 -8.27
C VAL A 30 -18.16 -8.76 -8.22
N SER A 31 -18.24 -9.30 -7.01
CA SER A 31 -18.56 -10.71 -6.76
C SER A 31 -19.31 -10.89 -5.44
N ASP A 32 -19.75 -12.12 -5.16
CA ASP A 32 -20.38 -12.48 -3.89
C ASP A 32 -19.54 -12.03 -2.68
N ASN A 33 -20.22 -11.70 -1.58
CA ASN A 33 -19.61 -11.27 -0.31
C ASN A 33 -18.89 -9.91 -0.35
N MET A 34 -18.98 -9.14 -1.44
CA MET A 34 -18.33 -7.82 -1.52
C MET A 34 -18.90 -6.80 -0.54
N VAL A 35 -18.14 -5.75 -0.27
CA VAL A 35 -18.59 -4.58 0.49
C VAL A 35 -18.52 -3.35 -0.41
N LEU A 36 -19.64 -2.71 -0.67
CA LEU A 36 -19.69 -1.43 -1.38
C LEU A 36 -19.55 -0.28 -0.38
N GLN A 37 -18.87 0.80 -0.80
CA GLN A 37 -18.74 2.00 0.01
C GLN A 37 -20.11 2.63 0.27
N GLN A 38 -20.45 2.88 1.53
CA GLN A 38 -21.70 3.53 1.95
C GLN A 38 -21.71 5.02 1.63
N ASN A 39 -22.92 5.59 1.49
CA ASN A 39 -23.14 7.02 1.27
C ASN A 39 -22.31 7.58 0.12
N ALA A 40 -22.18 6.81 -0.95
CA ALA A 40 -21.34 7.13 -2.08
C ALA A 40 -22.00 6.74 -3.40
N LYS A 41 -21.50 7.36 -4.46
CA LYS A 41 -21.72 6.92 -5.83
C LYS A 41 -20.69 5.84 -6.14
N VAL A 42 -21.13 4.58 -6.13
CA VAL A 42 -20.25 3.42 -6.38
C VAL A 42 -20.39 2.91 -7.80
N ASN A 43 -19.31 2.35 -8.34
CA ASN A 43 -19.35 1.79 -9.69
C ASN A 43 -19.68 0.29 -9.67
N LEU A 44 -20.48 -0.13 -10.64
CA LEU A 44 -20.56 -1.51 -11.11
C LEU A 44 -20.07 -1.52 -12.56
N TRP A 45 -19.24 -2.48 -12.92
CA TRP A 45 -18.64 -2.56 -14.25
C TRP A 45 -18.32 -4.00 -14.64
N GLY A 46 -18.06 -4.19 -15.92
CA GLY A 46 -17.66 -5.48 -16.45
C GLY A 46 -17.53 -5.47 -17.97
N TRP A 47 -17.59 -6.67 -18.53
CA TRP A 47 -17.49 -6.93 -19.97
C TRP A 47 -18.74 -7.67 -20.44
N ALA A 48 -19.11 -7.48 -21.70
CA ALA A 48 -20.26 -8.09 -22.36
C ALA A 48 -20.03 -8.12 -23.87
N SER A 49 -20.98 -8.63 -24.65
CA SER A 49 -20.93 -8.44 -26.11
C SER A 49 -21.06 -6.95 -26.46
N PRO A 50 -20.41 -6.47 -27.54
CA PRO A 50 -20.59 -5.09 -28.01
C PRO A 50 -22.06 -4.73 -28.17
N ASN A 51 -22.45 -3.55 -27.66
CA ASN A 51 -23.82 -3.05 -27.71
C ASN A 51 -24.87 -3.92 -27.02
N GLU A 52 -24.47 -4.88 -26.17
CA GLU A 52 -25.40 -5.70 -25.41
C GLU A 52 -26.16 -4.87 -24.36
N LYS A 53 -27.49 -5.05 -24.30
CA LYS A 53 -28.33 -4.42 -23.28
C LYS A 53 -28.22 -5.20 -21.97
N ILE A 54 -28.02 -4.50 -20.87
CA ILE A 54 -27.83 -5.07 -19.54
C ILE A 54 -28.81 -4.41 -18.58
N ASN A 55 -29.54 -5.22 -17.84
CA ASN A 55 -30.46 -4.78 -16.80
C ASN A 55 -29.91 -5.18 -15.42
N ILE A 56 -29.75 -4.22 -14.52
CA ILE A 56 -29.17 -4.40 -13.19
C ILE A 56 -30.22 -4.06 -12.13
N GLN A 57 -30.70 -5.07 -11.42
CA GLN A 57 -31.58 -4.91 -10.26
C GLN A 57 -30.74 -4.93 -8.98
N LEU A 58 -30.86 -3.86 -8.19
CA LEU A 58 -30.28 -3.76 -6.85
C LEU A 58 -31.39 -3.89 -5.83
N ASP A 59 -31.22 -4.72 -4.80
CA ASP A 59 -32.25 -4.93 -3.78
C ASP A 59 -32.67 -3.67 -3.01
N TRP A 60 -31.84 -2.62 -3.02
CA TRP A 60 -32.14 -1.34 -2.38
C TRP A 60 -32.75 -0.29 -3.32
N LEU A 61 -32.98 -0.63 -4.60
CA LEU A 61 -33.65 0.23 -5.58
C LEU A 61 -34.97 -0.39 -6.02
N ASN A 62 -35.99 0.46 -6.22
CA ASN A 62 -37.31 0.01 -6.66
C ASN A 62 -37.37 -0.37 -8.14
N ALA A 63 -36.54 0.25 -8.97
CA ALA A 63 -36.50 0.03 -10.41
C ALA A 63 -35.11 -0.45 -10.84
N PRO A 64 -35.03 -1.32 -11.86
CA PRO A 64 -33.75 -1.74 -12.42
C PRO A 64 -33.06 -0.58 -13.15
N ILE A 65 -31.75 -0.67 -13.24
CA ILE A 65 -30.91 0.20 -14.04
C ILE A 65 -30.67 -0.48 -15.39
N GLU A 66 -31.03 0.19 -16.47
CA GLU A 66 -30.77 -0.27 -17.84
C GLU A 66 -29.57 0.46 -18.43
N ILE A 67 -28.61 -0.31 -18.93
CA ILE A 67 -27.43 0.20 -19.62
C ILE A 67 -27.14 -0.63 -20.87
N GLN A 68 -26.18 -0.16 -21.65
CA GLN A 68 -25.67 -0.86 -22.82
C GLN A 68 -24.14 -0.91 -22.75
N ALA A 69 -23.54 -2.05 -23.08
CA ALA A 69 -22.11 -2.14 -23.28
C ALA A 69 -21.68 -1.33 -24.51
N ASN A 70 -20.49 -0.75 -24.47
CA ASN A 70 -19.97 0.04 -25.57
C ASN A 70 -19.52 -0.83 -26.75
N ALA A 71 -18.96 -0.22 -27.80
CA ALA A 71 -18.50 -0.92 -29.00
C ALA A 71 -17.35 -1.91 -28.72
N GLU A 72 -16.57 -1.69 -27.66
CA GLU A 72 -15.50 -2.56 -27.21
C GLU A 72 -15.98 -3.65 -26.22
N GLY A 73 -17.29 -3.66 -25.89
CA GLY A 73 -17.87 -4.62 -24.94
C GLY A 73 -17.67 -4.26 -23.46
N ASN A 74 -17.14 -3.08 -23.14
CA ASN A 74 -17.04 -2.58 -21.77
C ASN A 74 -18.35 -1.92 -21.33
N TRP A 75 -18.73 -2.12 -20.08
CA TRP A 75 -19.84 -1.39 -19.48
C TRP A 75 -19.49 -0.93 -18.07
N LYS A 76 -20.05 0.21 -17.68
CA LYS A 76 -19.92 0.79 -16.35
C LYS A 76 -21.17 1.59 -16.03
N THR A 77 -21.67 1.46 -14.81
CA THR A 77 -22.71 2.31 -14.26
C THR A 77 -22.36 2.75 -12.85
N THR A 78 -22.94 3.86 -12.42
CA THR A 78 -22.72 4.44 -11.10
C THR A 78 -24.03 4.46 -10.34
N VAL A 79 -24.02 4.01 -9.10
CA VAL A 79 -25.22 3.80 -8.28
C VAL A 79 -25.02 4.42 -6.90
N ASP A 80 -26.06 5.05 -6.37
CA ASP A 80 -26.04 5.57 -5.01
C ASP A 80 -26.23 4.41 -4.01
N THR A 81 -25.41 4.39 -2.96
CA THR A 81 -25.52 3.42 -1.86
C THR A 81 -26.17 4.04 -0.62
N PRO A 82 -27.04 3.31 0.09
CA PRO A 82 -27.57 3.75 1.37
C PRO A 82 -26.48 3.81 2.46
N ASN A 83 -26.89 4.25 3.65
CA ASN A 83 -26.11 4.06 4.87
C ASN A 83 -25.79 2.57 5.09
N GLY A 84 -24.60 2.31 5.63
CA GLY A 84 -24.15 0.97 5.97
C GLY A 84 -24.96 0.37 7.11
N SER A 85 -25.19 -0.94 7.03
CA SER A 85 -25.89 -1.73 8.04
C SER A 85 -25.54 -3.21 7.88
N ASP A 86 -25.89 -4.05 8.84
CA ASP A 86 -25.70 -5.50 8.76
C ASP A 86 -26.66 -6.20 7.77
N LYS A 87 -27.46 -5.44 7.00
CA LYS A 87 -28.35 -5.98 5.98
C LYS A 87 -27.53 -6.49 4.78
N ASN A 88 -27.80 -7.74 4.39
CA ASN A 88 -27.30 -8.31 3.15
C ASN A 88 -28.22 -7.93 1.99
N TYR A 89 -27.61 -7.58 0.87
CA TYR A 89 -28.29 -7.30 -0.39
C TYR A 89 -27.88 -8.31 -1.46
N THR A 90 -28.74 -8.42 -2.45
CA THR A 90 -28.48 -9.10 -3.71
C THR A 90 -28.39 -8.08 -4.85
N ILE A 91 -27.55 -8.37 -5.84
CA ILE A 91 -27.50 -7.65 -7.12
C ILE A 91 -27.74 -8.66 -8.23
N THR A 92 -28.76 -8.44 -9.05
CA THR A 92 -29.07 -9.29 -10.21
C THR A 92 -28.75 -8.55 -11.49
N ILE A 93 -27.90 -9.12 -12.32
CA ILE A 93 -27.52 -8.60 -13.65
C ILE A 93 -28.09 -9.55 -14.70
N THR A 94 -28.94 -9.04 -15.57
CA THR A 94 -29.63 -9.82 -16.61
C THR A 94 -29.33 -9.24 -17.99
N ALA A 95 -28.81 -10.09 -18.88
CA ALA A 95 -28.56 -9.81 -20.29
C ALA A 95 -28.76 -11.12 -21.08
N SER A 96 -27.84 -11.49 -21.99
CA SER A 96 -27.82 -12.83 -22.60
C SER A 96 -27.63 -13.97 -21.57
N ASN A 97 -27.03 -13.67 -20.43
CA ASN A 97 -26.93 -14.51 -19.24
C ASN A 97 -27.46 -13.77 -18.00
N LYS A 98 -27.69 -14.52 -16.91
CA LYS A 98 -28.08 -13.97 -15.61
C LYS A 98 -26.98 -14.23 -14.58
N ILE A 99 -26.52 -13.19 -13.91
CA ILE A 99 -25.59 -13.23 -12.78
C ILE A 99 -26.32 -12.72 -11.54
N VAL A 100 -26.19 -13.43 -10.42
CA VAL A 100 -26.75 -13.00 -9.12
C VAL A 100 -25.61 -12.94 -8.12
N LEU A 101 -25.32 -11.74 -7.63
CA LEU A 101 -24.35 -11.51 -6.56
C LEU A 101 -25.06 -11.51 -5.22
N ASN A 102 -24.62 -12.37 -4.32
CA ASN A 102 -25.23 -12.59 -3.01
C ASN A 102 -24.35 -12.04 -1.89
N ASN A 103 -24.96 -11.78 -0.73
CA ASN A 103 -24.26 -11.33 0.48
C ASN A 103 -23.46 -10.03 0.25
N VAL A 104 -24.02 -9.11 -0.54
CA VAL A 104 -23.45 -7.79 -0.76
C VAL A 104 -23.73 -6.93 0.46
N LEU A 105 -22.67 -6.42 1.08
CA LEU A 105 -22.74 -5.51 2.21
C LEU A 105 -22.49 -4.06 1.76
N ILE A 106 -22.97 -3.12 2.55
CA ILE A 106 -22.74 -1.69 2.35
C ILE A 106 -22.11 -1.14 3.63
N GLY A 107 -20.96 -0.49 3.52
CA GLY A 107 -20.15 -0.09 4.67
C GLY A 107 -18.90 0.70 4.28
N GLU A 108 -17.81 0.55 5.02
CA GLU A 108 -16.55 1.26 4.74
C GLU A 108 -15.58 0.35 3.98
N VAL A 109 -15.01 0.85 2.87
CA VAL A 109 -14.06 0.10 2.05
C VAL A 109 -12.69 0.76 2.11
N TRP A 110 -11.66 0.01 2.49
CA TRP A 110 -10.29 0.51 2.58
C TRP A 110 -9.32 -0.31 1.72
N LEU A 111 -8.45 0.40 1.00
CA LEU A 111 -7.33 -0.18 0.28
C LEU A 111 -6.13 -0.31 1.22
N CYS A 112 -5.55 -1.50 1.33
CA CYS A 112 -4.43 -1.79 2.22
C CYS A 112 -3.22 -2.22 1.38
N SER A 113 -2.22 -1.34 1.25
CA SER A 113 -1.11 -1.54 0.30
C SER A 113 0.28 -1.30 0.90
N GLY A 114 1.30 -1.70 0.16
CA GLY A 114 2.70 -1.56 0.52
C GLY A 114 3.49 -2.84 0.30
N GLN A 115 4.48 -3.06 1.16
CA GLN A 115 5.39 -4.20 1.04
C GLN A 115 5.19 -5.23 2.15
N SER A 116 6.25 -5.93 2.54
CA SER A 116 6.21 -7.08 3.43
C SER A 116 5.54 -6.77 4.77
N ASN A 117 5.81 -5.62 5.39
CA ASN A 117 5.18 -5.29 6.66
C ASN A 117 3.66 -5.05 6.58
N MET A 118 3.12 -4.65 5.41
CA MET A 118 1.68 -4.70 5.13
C MET A 118 1.22 -6.14 4.84
N PHE A 119 2.03 -6.93 4.13
CA PHE A 119 1.68 -8.29 3.70
C PHE A 119 1.62 -9.32 4.83
N PHE A 120 2.41 -9.14 5.91
CA PHE A 120 2.60 -10.17 6.93
C PHE A 120 1.28 -10.64 7.57
N PRO A 121 1.07 -11.96 7.69
CA PRO A 121 -0.21 -12.52 8.09
C PRO A 121 -0.48 -12.39 9.60
N VAL A 122 -1.76 -12.46 9.99
CA VAL A 122 -2.16 -12.61 11.40
C VAL A 122 -1.64 -13.93 11.94
N GLY A 123 -2.00 -15.04 11.30
CA GLY A 123 -1.61 -16.38 11.72
C GLY A 123 -0.15 -16.66 11.42
N ARG A 124 0.40 -17.66 12.12
CA ARG A 124 1.70 -18.23 11.80
C ARG A 124 1.55 -19.26 10.68
N GLU A 125 2.30 -19.08 9.60
CA GLU A 125 2.41 -20.10 8.55
C GLU A 125 3.20 -21.31 9.09
N GLU A 126 2.67 -22.52 8.87
CA GLU A 126 3.25 -23.77 9.37
C GLU A 126 4.71 -23.95 8.92
N GLY A 127 5.57 -24.38 9.83
CA GLY A 127 7.00 -24.54 9.55
C GLY A 127 7.79 -23.22 9.38
N THR A 128 7.15 -22.05 9.56
CA THR A 128 7.82 -20.75 9.48
C THR A 128 7.72 -19.99 10.80
N TRP A 129 8.53 -18.94 10.96
CA TRP A 129 8.36 -17.94 12.03
C TRP A 129 7.41 -16.81 11.62
N LYS A 130 6.91 -16.80 10.38
CA LYS A 130 6.23 -15.65 9.77
C LYS A 130 4.83 -15.48 10.36
N THR A 131 4.74 -14.59 11.34
CA THR A 131 3.50 -13.98 11.82
C THR A 131 3.78 -12.51 12.14
N GLY A 132 2.79 -11.65 11.94
CA GLY A 132 2.82 -10.26 12.35
C GLY A 132 2.31 -10.01 13.77
N VAL A 133 1.99 -11.05 14.56
CA VAL A 133 1.20 -10.91 15.79
C VAL A 133 1.76 -11.78 16.91
N LYS A 134 2.03 -11.16 18.07
CA LYS A 134 2.58 -11.83 19.26
C LYS A 134 1.65 -12.90 19.84
N ASN A 135 0.35 -12.62 19.91
CA ASN A 135 -0.70 -13.49 20.47
C ASN A 135 -1.61 -14.05 19.37
N TYR A 136 -1.03 -14.46 18.23
CA TYR A 136 -1.82 -14.81 17.05
C TYR A 136 -2.80 -15.97 17.29
N GLU A 137 -2.50 -16.95 18.17
CA GLU A 137 -3.41 -18.07 18.43
C GLU A 137 -4.75 -17.60 19.01
N GLU A 138 -4.70 -16.66 19.97
CA GLU A 138 -5.89 -16.07 20.58
C GLU A 138 -6.65 -15.20 19.57
N GLU A 139 -5.91 -14.38 18.82
CA GLU A 139 -6.48 -13.50 17.80
C GLU A 139 -7.21 -14.27 16.71
N VAL A 140 -6.60 -15.35 16.21
CA VAL A 140 -7.21 -16.25 15.22
C VAL A 140 -8.46 -16.92 15.79
N LYS A 141 -8.39 -17.45 17.02
CA LYS A 141 -9.52 -18.14 17.66
C LYS A 141 -10.75 -17.24 17.77
N ASN A 142 -10.56 -15.96 18.09
CA ASN A 142 -11.64 -15.01 18.37
C ASN A 142 -12.12 -14.26 17.12
N ALA A 143 -11.48 -14.44 15.95
CA ALA A 143 -11.77 -13.69 14.73
C ALA A 143 -12.98 -14.21 13.95
N SER A 144 -14.18 -14.07 14.52
CA SER A 144 -15.46 -14.39 13.88
C SER A 144 -16.30 -13.12 13.70
N TYR A 145 -16.14 -12.45 12.55
CA TYR A 145 -16.81 -11.19 12.25
C TYR A 145 -17.60 -11.30 10.94
N ASN A 146 -18.92 -11.48 11.06
CA ASN A 146 -19.81 -11.75 9.93
C ASN A 146 -20.02 -10.56 8.98
N THR A 147 -19.55 -9.37 9.31
CA THR A 147 -19.64 -8.17 8.45
C THR A 147 -18.29 -7.49 8.20
N ILE A 148 -17.17 -8.15 8.56
CA ILE A 148 -15.85 -7.81 8.03
C ILE A 148 -15.57 -8.72 6.82
N ARG A 149 -15.09 -8.12 5.73
CA ARG A 149 -14.75 -8.81 4.48
C ARG A 149 -13.33 -8.51 4.05
N PHE A 150 -12.65 -9.53 3.57
CA PHE A 150 -11.29 -9.46 3.06
C PHE A 150 -11.26 -9.77 1.58
N PHE A 151 -10.51 -8.98 0.81
CA PHE A 151 -10.15 -9.30 -0.56
C PHE A 151 -8.63 -9.23 -0.68
N THR A 152 -7.98 -10.38 -0.90
CA THR A 152 -6.53 -10.40 -1.15
C THR A 152 -6.29 -10.51 -2.65
N VAL A 153 -5.63 -9.50 -3.22
CA VAL A 153 -5.15 -9.53 -4.60
C VAL A 153 -3.99 -10.53 -4.69
N ALA A 154 -4.09 -11.49 -5.59
CA ALA A 154 -3.01 -12.43 -5.86
C ALA A 154 -1.77 -11.67 -6.38
N LEU A 155 -0.59 -12.15 -5.98
CA LEU A 155 0.67 -11.55 -6.38
C LEU A 155 0.85 -11.67 -7.91
N ASN A 156 0.92 -10.54 -8.59
CA ASN A 156 1.13 -10.48 -10.03
C ASN A 156 1.92 -9.22 -10.43
N ALA A 157 2.61 -9.27 -11.57
CA ALA A 157 3.38 -8.16 -12.11
C ALA A 157 3.24 -8.15 -13.63
N ALA A 158 2.97 -6.99 -14.21
CA ALA A 158 2.72 -6.86 -15.64
C ALA A 158 3.37 -5.60 -16.23
N PRO A 159 4.00 -5.69 -17.41
CA PRO A 159 4.59 -4.52 -18.06
C PRO A 159 3.53 -3.54 -18.58
N GLN A 160 2.26 -3.94 -18.65
CA GLN A 160 1.13 -3.13 -19.11
C GLN A 160 -0.03 -3.24 -18.13
N PRO A 161 -0.85 -2.18 -17.97
CA PRO A 161 -2.02 -2.21 -17.09
C PRO A 161 -2.95 -3.39 -17.41
N LEU A 162 -3.37 -4.10 -16.36
CA LEU A 162 -4.38 -5.15 -16.47
C LEU A 162 -5.77 -4.58 -16.19
N GLU A 163 -6.79 -5.28 -16.68
CA GLU A 163 -8.21 -4.94 -16.52
C GLU A 163 -8.87 -5.70 -15.35
N ASN A 164 -8.24 -6.77 -14.86
CA ASN A 164 -8.75 -7.59 -13.77
C ASN A 164 -7.63 -8.12 -12.87
N VAL A 165 -7.98 -8.45 -11.63
CA VAL A 165 -7.11 -9.17 -10.69
C VAL A 165 -7.62 -10.59 -10.45
N VAL A 166 -6.75 -11.43 -9.88
CA VAL A 166 -7.16 -12.71 -9.28
C VAL A 166 -7.34 -12.48 -7.78
N GLY A 167 -8.49 -12.85 -7.25
CA GLY A 167 -8.85 -12.69 -5.85
C GLY A 167 -10.32 -13.03 -5.62
N SER A 168 -10.75 -13.06 -4.36
CA SER A 168 -12.17 -13.20 -4.01
C SER A 168 -12.45 -12.63 -2.63
N TRP A 169 -13.66 -12.11 -2.44
CA TRP A 169 -14.11 -11.66 -1.12
C TRP A 169 -14.33 -12.84 -0.18
N LYS A 170 -13.86 -12.69 1.07
CA LYS A 170 -13.96 -13.69 2.12
C LYS A 170 -14.54 -13.06 3.39
N VAL A 171 -15.42 -13.79 4.06
CA VAL A 171 -15.89 -13.45 5.42
C VAL A 171 -14.73 -13.61 6.40
N CYS A 172 -14.63 -12.72 7.39
CA CYS A 172 -13.67 -12.87 8.47
C CYS A 172 -14.03 -14.05 9.37
N THR A 173 -13.28 -15.13 9.24
CA THR A 173 -13.37 -16.33 10.07
C THR A 173 -11.99 -16.72 10.62
N PRO A 174 -11.91 -17.55 11.67
CA PRO A 174 -10.64 -18.07 12.19
C PRO A 174 -9.78 -18.77 11.13
N GLU A 175 -10.38 -19.40 10.12
CA GLU A 175 -9.62 -20.02 9.03
C GLU A 175 -9.00 -18.97 8.10
N ARG A 176 -9.80 -17.98 7.67
CA ARG A 176 -9.42 -17.04 6.61
C ARG A 176 -8.50 -15.94 7.09
N ILE A 177 -8.64 -15.52 8.35
CA ILE A 177 -7.79 -14.48 8.90
C ILE A 177 -6.32 -14.88 8.99
N LYS A 178 -6.03 -16.19 9.15
CA LYS A 178 -4.68 -16.71 9.33
C LYS A 178 -3.70 -16.22 8.26
N THR A 179 -4.16 -16.04 7.02
CA THR A 179 -3.33 -15.63 5.89
C THR A 179 -3.56 -14.18 5.47
N PHE A 180 -4.45 -13.44 6.14
CA PHE A 180 -4.72 -12.05 5.84
C PHE A 180 -3.76 -11.10 6.54
N SER A 181 -3.53 -9.92 5.95
CA SER A 181 -2.65 -8.87 6.48
C SER A 181 -3.01 -8.52 7.93
N ALA A 182 -2.04 -8.64 8.84
CA ALA A 182 -2.23 -8.32 10.25
C ALA A 182 -2.52 -6.83 10.45
N VAL A 183 -1.78 -5.95 9.78
CA VAL A 183 -1.98 -4.50 9.88
C VAL A 183 -3.37 -4.12 9.39
N ALA A 184 -3.79 -4.62 8.23
CA ALA A 184 -5.11 -4.35 7.67
C ALA A 184 -6.22 -4.88 8.59
N TYR A 185 -6.08 -6.11 9.11
CA TYR A 185 -7.05 -6.69 10.02
C TYR A 185 -7.26 -5.82 11.27
N PHE A 186 -6.19 -5.46 11.97
CA PHE A 186 -6.32 -4.68 13.21
C PHE A 186 -6.85 -3.27 12.95
N PHE A 187 -6.49 -2.66 11.82
CA PHE A 187 -7.09 -1.42 11.35
C PHE A 187 -8.60 -1.56 11.16
N GLY A 188 -9.04 -2.53 10.35
CA GLY A 188 -10.46 -2.73 10.05
C GLY A 188 -11.28 -3.20 11.25
N ARG A 189 -10.70 -4.00 12.15
CA ARG A 189 -11.35 -4.43 13.40
C ARG A 189 -11.62 -3.26 14.34
N ASP A 190 -10.66 -2.35 14.51
CA ASP A 190 -10.86 -1.16 15.34
C ASP A 190 -11.96 -0.27 14.75
N LEU A 191 -11.95 -0.06 13.42
CA LEU A 191 -13.03 0.66 12.74
C LEU A 191 -14.39 -0.03 12.90
N TYR A 192 -14.46 -1.34 12.71
CA TYR A 192 -15.68 -2.12 12.90
C TYR A 192 -16.27 -1.91 14.30
N GLN A 193 -15.43 -2.04 15.34
CA GLN A 193 -15.84 -1.89 16.75
C GLN A 193 -16.31 -0.47 17.10
N LYS A 194 -15.89 0.54 16.33
CA LYS A 194 -16.17 1.95 16.63
C LYS A 194 -17.30 2.52 15.79
N LEU A 195 -17.35 2.14 14.52
CA LEU A 195 -18.34 2.63 13.56
C LEU A 195 -19.61 1.78 13.55
N ASN A 196 -19.53 0.50 13.96
CA ASN A 196 -20.64 -0.45 13.92
C ASN A 196 -21.31 -0.56 12.53
N VAL A 197 -20.47 -0.58 11.49
CA VAL A 197 -20.87 -0.79 10.09
C VAL A 197 -19.98 -1.87 9.46
N PRO A 198 -20.43 -2.54 8.38
CA PRO A 198 -19.58 -3.46 7.64
C PRO A 198 -18.26 -2.84 7.19
N ILE A 199 -17.19 -3.63 7.20
CA ILE A 199 -15.85 -3.19 6.78
C ILE A 199 -15.33 -4.12 5.67
N GLY A 200 -14.99 -3.54 4.51
CA GLY A 200 -14.29 -4.20 3.42
C GLY A 200 -12.82 -3.78 3.39
N LEU A 201 -11.91 -4.76 3.38
CA LEU A 201 -10.47 -4.52 3.30
C LEU A 201 -9.90 -5.19 2.04
N ILE A 202 -9.36 -4.39 1.13
CA ILE A 202 -8.72 -4.86 -0.11
C ILE A 202 -7.21 -4.83 0.10
N SER A 203 -6.57 -5.99 0.26
CA SER A 203 -5.12 -6.11 0.41
C SER A 203 -4.43 -6.22 -0.95
N THR A 204 -3.52 -5.31 -1.22
CA THR A 204 -2.64 -5.28 -2.40
C THR A 204 -1.22 -4.94 -1.97
N SER A 205 -0.47 -5.95 -1.54
CA SER A 205 0.87 -5.78 -0.99
C SER A 205 1.81 -6.92 -1.41
N TRP A 206 3.10 -6.61 -1.58
CA TRP A 206 4.11 -7.61 -1.94
C TRP A 206 5.47 -7.25 -1.33
N GLY A 207 6.06 -8.18 -0.59
CA GLY A 207 7.38 -8.04 0.04
C GLY A 207 8.52 -7.59 -0.88
N GLY A 208 9.39 -6.72 -0.34
CA GLY A 208 10.62 -6.27 -0.99
C GLY A 208 10.43 -5.27 -2.13
N THR A 209 9.26 -4.67 -2.27
CA THR A 209 8.92 -3.78 -3.38
C THR A 209 9.26 -2.34 -3.04
N LYS A 210 9.68 -1.59 -4.06
CA LYS A 210 9.95 -0.16 -3.96
C LYS A 210 8.72 0.65 -4.41
N ALA A 211 8.58 1.90 -3.99
CA ALA A 211 7.42 2.74 -4.34
C ALA A 211 7.24 2.95 -5.85
N GLU A 212 8.33 2.98 -6.62
CA GLU A 212 8.29 3.07 -8.08
C GLU A 212 7.58 1.89 -8.75
N ALA A 213 7.57 0.69 -8.14
CA ALA A 213 6.81 -0.46 -8.66
C ALA A 213 5.29 -0.24 -8.58
N TRP A 214 4.86 0.64 -7.68
CA TRP A 214 3.46 0.99 -7.39
C TRP A 214 3.05 2.35 -7.96
N THR A 215 3.94 2.98 -8.74
CA THR A 215 3.70 4.27 -9.41
C THR A 215 3.41 4.02 -10.89
N ALA A 216 2.44 4.73 -11.46
CA ALA A 216 2.11 4.62 -12.88
C ALA A 216 3.32 5.00 -13.76
N GLN A 217 3.47 4.32 -14.90
CA GLN A 217 4.64 4.48 -15.78
C GLN A 217 4.81 5.93 -16.24
N ASN A 218 3.74 6.57 -16.71
CA ASN A 218 3.79 7.94 -17.22
C ASN A 218 4.28 8.94 -16.16
N ILE A 219 3.96 8.72 -14.89
CA ILE A 219 4.43 9.59 -13.79
C ILE A 219 5.95 9.52 -13.64
N LEU A 220 6.54 8.34 -13.84
CA LEU A 220 7.99 8.14 -13.78
C LEU A 220 8.72 8.68 -15.03
N GLU A 221 8.04 8.73 -16.17
CA GLU A 221 8.58 9.22 -17.44
C GLU A 221 8.48 10.74 -17.60
N GLU A 222 7.44 11.36 -17.05
CA GLU A 222 7.17 12.80 -17.19
C GLU A 222 8.02 13.68 -16.25
N ASP A 223 8.49 13.15 -15.12
CA ASP A 223 9.32 13.90 -14.16
C ASP A 223 10.79 13.51 -14.29
N VAL A 224 11.62 14.49 -14.68
CA VAL A 224 13.07 14.34 -14.85
C VAL A 224 13.77 13.82 -13.59
N ALA A 225 13.22 14.07 -12.40
CA ALA A 225 13.76 13.57 -11.14
C ALA A 225 13.65 12.04 -11.02
N PHE A 226 12.72 11.39 -11.75
CA PHE A 226 12.47 9.95 -11.69
C PHE A 226 13.16 9.16 -12.81
N LEU A 227 13.67 9.81 -13.86
CA LEU A 227 14.38 9.13 -14.95
C LEU A 227 15.55 8.22 -14.48
N PRO A 228 16.35 8.58 -13.45
CA PRO A 228 17.38 7.67 -12.93
C PRO A 228 16.83 6.32 -12.42
N ILE A 229 15.54 6.23 -12.06
CA ILE A 229 14.89 4.96 -11.72
C ILE A 229 14.75 4.09 -12.96
N LEU A 230 14.26 4.67 -14.06
CA LEU A 230 14.03 3.95 -15.33
C LEU A 230 15.35 3.55 -16.00
N GLU A 231 16.39 4.39 -15.89
CA GLU A 231 17.75 4.05 -16.32
C GLU A 231 18.32 2.86 -15.54
N GLU A 232 18.09 2.81 -14.21
CA GLU A 232 18.49 1.66 -13.39
C GLU A 232 17.75 0.38 -13.83
N ASP A 233 16.45 0.47 -14.13
CA ASP A 233 15.68 -0.66 -14.64
C ASP A 233 16.20 -1.17 -15.99
N ALA A 234 16.49 -0.27 -16.93
CA ALA A 234 17.09 -0.62 -18.22
C ALA A 234 18.47 -1.29 -18.06
N LYS A 235 19.31 -0.76 -17.16
CA LYS A 235 20.61 -1.36 -16.82
C LYS A 235 20.45 -2.75 -16.20
N ASN A 236 19.51 -2.91 -15.27
CA ASN A 236 19.25 -4.19 -14.61
C ASN A 236 18.74 -5.23 -15.62
N GLU A 237 17.91 -4.83 -16.58
CA GLU A 237 17.46 -5.70 -17.67
C GLU A 237 18.63 -6.14 -18.54
N LYS A 238 19.49 -5.21 -18.97
CA LYS A 238 20.69 -5.53 -19.76
C LYS A 238 21.58 -6.55 -19.04
N VAL A 239 21.89 -6.30 -17.76
CA VAL A 239 22.71 -7.20 -16.94
C VAL A 239 22.05 -8.58 -16.78
N HIS A 240 20.72 -8.64 -16.70
CA HIS A 240 20.01 -9.92 -16.65
C HIS A 240 20.15 -10.69 -17.95
N GLN A 241 19.99 -10.03 -19.10
CA GLN A 241 20.15 -10.64 -20.42
C GLN A 241 21.57 -11.17 -20.63
N GLU A 242 22.60 -10.39 -20.31
CA GLU A 242 24.01 -10.82 -20.39
C GLU A 242 24.28 -12.08 -19.55
N LYS A 243 23.73 -12.14 -18.31
CA LYS A 243 23.84 -13.34 -17.45
C LYS A 243 23.09 -14.53 -18.03
N LEU A 244 21.95 -14.30 -18.65
CA LEU A 244 21.12 -15.35 -19.25
C LEU A 244 21.78 -15.94 -20.50
N GLU A 245 22.36 -15.09 -21.35
CA GLU A 245 23.18 -15.50 -22.48
C GLU A 245 24.39 -16.33 -22.03
N ALA A 246 25.14 -15.86 -21.02
CA ALA A 246 26.26 -16.60 -20.46
C ALA A 246 25.83 -17.97 -19.88
N TYR A 247 24.67 -18.02 -19.23
CA TYR A 247 24.08 -19.28 -18.75
C TYR A 247 23.78 -20.24 -19.90
N TYR A 248 23.15 -19.78 -20.99
CA TYR A 248 22.89 -20.65 -22.15
C TYR A 248 24.17 -21.11 -22.84
N LEU A 249 25.17 -20.25 -22.97
CA LEU A 249 26.49 -20.63 -23.49
C LEU A 249 27.14 -21.72 -22.62
N SER A 250 27.06 -21.59 -21.29
CA SER A 250 27.59 -22.60 -20.37
C SER A 250 26.84 -23.93 -20.46
N LEU A 251 25.52 -23.91 -20.63
CA LEU A 251 24.71 -25.11 -20.86
C LEU A 251 25.09 -25.82 -22.16
N THR A 252 25.27 -25.06 -23.25
CA THR A 252 25.70 -25.61 -24.54
C THR A 252 27.08 -26.24 -24.41
N ASN A 253 28.04 -25.56 -23.78
CA ASN A 253 29.38 -26.10 -23.56
C ASN A 253 29.34 -27.37 -22.71
N GLU A 254 28.58 -27.40 -21.62
CA GLU A 254 28.42 -28.59 -20.77
C GLU A 254 27.81 -29.76 -21.57
N GLN A 255 26.80 -29.52 -22.40
CA GLN A 255 26.20 -30.56 -23.25
C GLN A 255 27.18 -31.09 -24.31
N ILE A 256 28.06 -30.24 -24.85
CA ILE A 256 29.11 -30.66 -25.79
C ILE A 256 30.19 -31.47 -25.07
N THR A 257 30.64 -31.04 -23.87
CA THR A 257 31.74 -31.70 -23.13
C THR A 257 31.30 -32.95 -22.36
N SER A 258 30.04 -33.03 -21.92
CA SER A 258 29.49 -34.18 -21.17
C SER A 258 29.12 -35.39 -22.04
N ALA A 259 29.58 -35.40 -23.30
CA ALA A 259 29.70 -36.62 -24.10
C ALA A 259 30.70 -37.64 -23.49
N GLU A 260 31.52 -37.23 -22.51
CA GLU A 260 32.36 -38.12 -21.70
C GLU A 260 32.02 -37.98 -20.20
N ASN A 261 32.08 -39.09 -19.46
CA ASN A 261 31.61 -39.34 -18.09
C ASN A 261 32.16 -38.38 -17.00
N ALA A 262 31.82 -37.09 -17.05
CA ALA A 262 32.13 -36.10 -16.01
C ALA A 262 30.88 -35.70 -15.20
N PRO A 263 31.00 -35.46 -13.88
CA PRO A 263 29.89 -35.01 -13.05
C PRO A 263 29.42 -33.61 -13.46
N LYS A 264 28.13 -33.48 -13.76
CA LYS A 264 27.48 -32.23 -14.19
C LYS A 264 27.54 -31.17 -13.10
N ALA A 265 28.11 -30.01 -13.41
CA ALA A 265 28.03 -28.86 -12.51
C ALA A 265 26.59 -28.34 -12.53
N GLN A 266 25.97 -28.12 -11.37
CA GLN A 266 24.58 -27.68 -11.32
C GLN A 266 24.48 -26.18 -11.70
N LEU A 267 24.45 -25.88 -13.00
CA LEU A 267 24.28 -24.53 -13.52
C LEU A 267 22.94 -23.94 -13.06
N LYS A 268 22.99 -22.78 -12.39
CA LYS A 268 21.79 -22.09 -11.89
C LYS A 268 21.37 -21.01 -12.87
N LYS A 269 20.17 -21.17 -13.46
CA LYS A 269 19.57 -20.14 -14.32
C LYS A 269 19.42 -18.81 -13.55
N PRO A 270 19.87 -17.67 -14.10
CA PRO A 270 19.60 -16.37 -13.51
C PRO A 270 18.10 -16.16 -13.30
N LYS A 271 17.70 -15.72 -12.10
CA LYS A 271 16.30 -15.40 -11.79
C LYS A 271 16.12 -13.89 -11.81
N LYS A 272 15.01 -13.43 -12.39
CA LYS A 272 14.51 -12.06 -12.27
C LYS A 272 13.38 -12.05 -11.24
N GLU A 273 13.42 -11.10 -10.32
CA GLU A 273 12.31 -10.86 -9.39
C GLU A 273 11.26 -9.99 -10.10
N PRO A 274 10.07 -10.51 -10.41
CA PRO A 274 9.12 -9.81 -11.27
C PRO A 274 8.50 -8.56 -10.62
N ASN A 275 8.56 -8.46 -9.30
CA ASN A 275 7.95 -7.40 -8.50
C ASN A 275 8.89 -6.21 -8.20
N LYS A 276 10.12 -6.21 -8.74
CA LYS A 276 11.14 -5.19 -8.44
C LYS A 276 11.20 -4.06 -9.46
N THR A 277 10.78 -4.32 -10.70
CA THR A 277 10.76 -3.35 -11.79
C THR A 277 9.73 -2.27 -11.50
N SER A 278 9.98 -1.04 -11.95
CA SER A 278 9.03 0.07 -11.83
C SER A 278 7.69 -0.26 -12.50
N TYR A 279 6.61 0.40 -12.06
CA TYR A 279 5.22 0.34 -12.56
C TYR A 279 4.53 -1.03 -12.67
N VAL A 280 5.24 -2.16 -12.59
CA VAL A 280 4.68 -3.48 -12.88
C VAL A 280 3.62 -3.94 -11.87
N LEU A 281 3.70 -3.47 -10.61
CA LEU A 281 2.72 -3.79 -9.58
C LEU A 281 1.54 -2.83 -9.61
N TYR A 282 1.78 -1.56 -9.95
CA TYR A 282 0.70 -0.63 -10.28
C TYR A 282 -0.19 -1.25 -11.36
N ASN A 283 0.41 -1.67 -12.47
CA ASN A 283 -0.28 -2.24 -13.62
C ASN A 283 -1.08 -3.49 -13.28
N ALA A 284 -0.52 -4.42 -12.49
CA ALA A 284 -1.12 -5.72 -12.27
C ALA A 284 -2.01 -5.82 -11.03
N MET A 285 -1.75 -5.01 -10.00
CA MET A 285 -2.36 -5.16 -8.67
C MET A 285 -3.10 -3.92 -8.16
N LEU A 286 -2.95 -2.75 -8.79
CA LEU A 286 -3.67 -1.53 -8.42
C LEU A 286 -4.58 -0.99 -9.53
N HIS A 287 -4.08 -0.89 -10.75
CA HIS A 287 -4.84 -0.37 -11.89
C HIS A 287 -6.20 -1.09 -12.06
N PRO A 288 -6.31 -2.43 -11.95
CA PRO A 288 -7.62 -3.08 -12.03
C PRO A 288 -8.61 -2.70 -10.91
N LEU A 289 -8.13 -2.06 -9.83
CA LEU A 289 -8.92 -1.69 -8.66
C LEU A 289 -9.49 -0.27 -8.75
N VAL A 290 -9.02 0.57 -9.69
CA VAL A 290 -9.32 2.03 -9.74
C VAL A 290 -10.81 2.34 -9.87
N ASN A 291 -11.59 1.40 -10.43
CA ASN A 291 -13.03 1.53 -10.55
C ASN A 291 -13.79 1.22 -9.25
N TYR A 292 -13.16 0.53 -8.28
CA TYR A 292 -13.80 0.21 -7.01
C TYR A 292 -13.75 1.42 -6.07
N THR A 293 -14.93 1.89 -5.66
CA THR A 293 -15.05 3.05 -4.79
C THR A 293 -14.56 2.71 -3.38
N ILE A 294 -13.59 3.48 -2.88
CA ILE A 294 -12.99 3.33 -1.56
C ILE A 294 -13.25 4.54 -0.67
N LYS A 295 -13.20 4.35 0.65
CA LYS A 295 -13.11 5.44 1.62
C LYS A 295 -11.73 6.06 1.66
N GLY A 296 -10.69 5.23 1.57
CA GLY A 296 -9.30 5.68 1.65
C GLY A 296 -8.31 4.52 1.56
N ALA A 297 -7.03 4.84 1.72
CA ALA A 297 -5.93 3.89 1.64
C ALA A 297 -5.04 3.93 2.90
N ILE A 298 -4.55 2.75 3.29
CA ILE A 298 -3.45 2.60 4.24
C ILE A 298 -2.21 2.04 3.55
N TRP A 299 -1.03 2.59 3.88
CA TRP A 299 0.24 2.30 3.20
C TRP A 299 1.37 1.98 4.18
N TYR A 300 2.00 0.82 4.03
CA TYR A 300 3.18 0.46 4.82
C TYR A 300 4.32 -0.03 3.92
N GLN A 301 5.19 0.91 3.58
CA GLN A 301 6.35 0.70 2.72
C GLN A 301 7.40 1.79 2.97
N GLY A 302 8.65 1.44 2.65
CA GLY A 302 9.77 2.38 2.61
C GLY A 302 11.12 1.68 2.78
N GLU A 303 11.11 0.47 3.35
CA GLU A 303 12.31 -0.28 3.69
C GLU A 303 13.18 -0.57 2.46
N SER A 304 12.58 -0.81 1.29
CA SER A 304 13.30 -1.02 0.03
C SER A 304 13.72 0.27 -0.69
N ASN A 305 13.21 1.44 -0.27
CA ASN A 305 13.63 2.76 -0.78
C ASN A 305 14.67 3.45 0.12
N ALA A 306 15.09 2.84 1.22
CA ALA A 306 16.02 3.46 2.17
C ALA A 306 17.36 3.88 1.54
N GLY A 307 17.82 3.18 0.50
CA GLY A 307 19.02 3.56 -0.27
C GLY A 307 18.85 4.84 -1.10
N LYS A 308 17.61 5.21 -1.43
CA LYS A 308 17.20 6.39 -2.22
C LYS A 308 16.20 7.27 -1.43
N ALA A 309 16.43 7.42 -0.12
CA ALA A 309 15.50 8.13 0.77
C ALA A 309 15.24 9.59 0.37
N TYR A 310 16.23 10.27 -0.23
CA TYR A 310 16.05 11.64 -0.70
C TYR A 310 15.04 11.70 -1.85
N LEU A 311 15.19 10.83 -2.86
CA LEU A 311 14.24 10.69 -3.97
C LEU A 311 12.84 10.29 -3.48
N TYR A 312 12.76 9.49 -2.41
CA TYR A 312 11.47 9.10 -1.82
C TYR A 312 10.63 10.29 -1.37
N ARG A 313 11.26 11.43 -1.00
CA ARG A 313 10.55 12.66 -0.59
C ARG A 313 9.62 13.20 -1.67
N THR A 314 9.93 12.96 -2.94
CA THR A 314 9.12 13.41 -4.08
C THR A 314 8.36 12.24 -4.73
N LEU A 315 8.99 11.07 -4.85
CA LEU A 315 8.37 9.87 -5.44
C LEU A 315 7.10 9.43 -4.69
N PHE A 316 7.14 9.36 -3.36
CA PHE A 316 5.99 8.88 -2.60
C PHE A 316 4.77 9.83 -2.72
N PRO A 317 4.90 11.15 -2.54
CA PRO A 317 3.79 12.07 -2.82
C PRO A 317 3.29 12.03 -4.26
N ALA A 318 4.18 11.88 -5.25
CA ALA A 318 3.79 11.74 -6.66
C ALA A 318 2.97 10.47 -6.91
N MET A 319 3.36 9.34 -6.31
CA MET A 319 2.61 8.10 -6.34
C MET A 319 1.20 8.27 -5.76
N VAL A 320 1.06 8.91 -4.59
CA VAL A 320 -0.25 9.16 -3.99
C VAL A 320 -1.12 10.07 -4.85
N LYS A 321 -0.54 11.14 -5.41
CA LYS A 321 -1.23 12.04 -6.33
C LYS A 321 -1.72 11.29 -7.57
N SER A 322 -0.90 10.42 -8.14
CA SER A 322 -1.26 9.56 -9.27
C SER A 322 -2.45 8.67 -8.93
N TRP A 323 -2.44 7.96 -7.80
CA TRP A 323 -3.57 7.12 -7.41
C TRP A 323 -4.87 7.93 -7.27
N ARG A 324 -4.82 9.12 -6.65
CA ARG A 324 -6.00 9.99 -6.54
C ARG A 324 -6.54 10.44 -7.88
N ALA A 325 -5.65 10.76 -8.83
CA ALA A 325 -6.01 11.14 -10.19
C ALA A 325 -6.72 10.00 -10.94
N GLU A 326 -6.27 8.77 -10.74
CA GLU A 326 -6.82 7.57 -11.39
C GLU A 326 -8.17 7.15 -10.78
N TRP A 327 -8.27 7.13 -9.45
CA TRP A 327 -9.54 6.83 -8.76
C TRP A 327 -10.61 7.90 -8.97
N LYS A 328 -10.21 9.15 -9.23
CA LYS A 328 -11.13 10.29 -9.41
C LYS A 328 -12.09 10.48 -8.22
N GLN A 329 -11.61 10.19 -7.01
CA GLN A 329 -12.35 10.32 -5.75
C GLN A 329 -11.84 11.49 -4.88
N GLY A 330 -11.26 12.51 -5.51
CA GLY A 330 -10.65 13.65 -4.80
C GLY A 330 -9.49 13.22 -3.90
N ASP A 331 -9.27 13.99 -2.84
CA ASP A 331 -8.24 13.69 -1.83
C ASP A 331 -8.72 12.68 -0.80
N PHE A 332 -9.02 11.45 -1.22
CA PHE A 332 -9.39 10.39 -0.27
C PHE A 332 -8.30 10.23 0.81
N PRO A 333 -8.67 9.94 2.08
CA PRO A 333 -7.74 9.69 3.17
C PRO A 333 -6.59 8.75 2.81
N PHE A 334 -5.35 9.20 3.05
CA PHE A 334 -4.15 8.38 2.80
C PHE A 334 -3.29 8.31 4.06
N TYR A 335 -3.35 7.18 4.76
CA TYR A 335 -2.63 7.00 6.03
C TYR A 335 -1.47 6.04 5.86
N TYR A 336 -0.30 6.39 6.40
CA TYR A 336 0.90 5.59 6.16
C TYR A 336 1.74 5.39 7.42
N VAL A 337 2.69 4.47 7.33
CA VAL A 337 3.51 4.05 8.47
C VAL A 337 4.95 4.52 8.25
N GLN A 338 5.46 5.33 9.19
CA GLN A 338 6.89 5.61 9.29
C GLN A 338 7.60 4.30 9.63
N ILE A 339 8.56 3.86 8.82
CA ILE A 339 9.13 2.52 8.97
C ILE A 339 9.85 2.33 10.31
N THR A 340 9.92 1.08 10.75
CA THR A 340 10.50 0.72 12.04
C THR A 340 12.03 0.83 12.03
N PRO A 341 12.66 1.09 13.19
CA PRO A 341 14.08 0.87 13.41
C PRO A 341 14.55 -0.52 12.98
N HIS A 342 15.66 -0.58 12.25
CA HIS A 342 16.35 -1.83 11.88
C HIS A 342 17.77 -1.51 11.40
N LYS A 343 18.74 -2.40 11.63
CA LYS A 343 20.16 -2.19 11.28
C LYS A 343 20.42 -1.93 9.79
N GLY A 344 19.55 -2.44 8.91
CA GLY A 344 19.61 -2.22 7.46
C GLY A 344 18.86 -0.98 6.98
N GLN A 345 18.32 -0.16 7.88
CA GLN A 345 17.56 1.05 7.58
C GLN A 345 18.32 2.30 8.02
N ASN A 346 17.77 3.49 7.74
CA ASN A 346 18.40 4.75 8.11
C ASN A 346 17.36 5.80 8.53
N ALA A 347 17.83 6.89 9.15
CA ALA A 347 16.95 7.97 9.59
C ALA A 347 16.35 8.77 8.42
N ALA A 348 17.06 8.86 7.29
CA ALA A 348 16.64 9.66 6.14
C ALA A 348 15.33 9.18 5.51
N ILE A 349 15.08 7.86 5.45
CA ILE A 349 13.80 7.35 4.94
C ILE A 349 12.64 7.67 5.89
N ARG A 350 12.88 7.60 7.21
CA ARG A 350 11.87 8.01 8.20
C ARG A 350 11.60 9.51 8.13
N GLU A 351 12.62 10.32 7.88
CA GLU A 351 12.43 11.75 7.62
C GLU A 351 11.64 11.99 6.33
N ALA A 352 11.93 11.27 5.24
CA ALA A 352 11.18 11.41 4.00
C ALA A 352 9.68 11.13 4.21
N GLN A 353 9.36 10.13 5.04
CA GLN A 353 8.00 9.83 5.46
C GLN A 353 7.42 10.95 6.36
N LEU A 354 8.20 11.52 7.27
CA LEU A 354 7.76 12.66 8.08
C LEU A 354 7.43 13.89 7.20
N LEU A 355 8.32 14.23 6.26
CA LEU A 355 8.15 15.36 5.35
C LEU A 355 6.94 15.17 4.43
N SER A 356 6.55 13.94 4.14
CA SER A 356 5.37 13.63 3.33
C SER A 356 4.06 14.11 3.97
N LEU A 357 4.00 14.35 5.29
CA LEU A 357 2.84 14.97 5.94
C LEU A 357 2.55 16.38 5.43
N LYS A 358 3.59 17.09 4.97
CA LYS A 358 3.45 18.47 4.44
C LYS A 358 3.03 18.48 2.97
N THR A 359 3.31 17.41 2.23
CA THR A 359 3.12 17.36 0.78
C THR A 359 1.92 16.54 0.35
N ILE A 360 1.48 15.57 1.16
CA ILE A 360 0.31 14.74 0.87
C ILE A 360 -0.90 15.31 1.64
N PRO A 361 -1.88 15.96 0.97
CA PRO A 361 -3.07 16.45 1.64
C PRO A 361 -3.95 15.29 2.13
N ASN A 362 -4.80 15.56 3.13
CA ASN A 362 -5.66 14.56 3.78
C ASN A 362 -4.92 13.25 4.13
N SER A 363 -3.77 13.40 4.79
CA SER A 363 -2.89 12.29 5.19
C SER A 363 -2.61 12.27 6.69
N GLY A 364 -1.98 11.19 7.13
CA GLY A 364 -1.55 10.97 8.51
C GLY A 364 -0.50 9.87 8.56
N MET A 365 0.36 9.94 9.58
CA MET A 365 1.52 9.06 9.70
C MET A 365 1.54 8.39 11.07
N VAL A 366 1.70 7.07 11.07
CA VAL A 366 1.99 6.30 12.28
C VAL A 366 3.48 6.29 12.54
N VAL A 367 3.89 6.69 13.74
CA VAL A 367 5.26 6.51 14.24
C VAL A 367 5.39 5.13 14.88
N THR A 368 6.50 4.43 14.60
CA THR A 368 6.70 3.02 15.02
C THR A 368 8.04 2.75 15.69
N THR A 369 8.74 3.79 16.14
CA THR A 369 10.09 3.65 16.73
C THR A 369 10.13 2.81 18.00
N ASP A 370 9.00 2.66 18.69
CA ASP A 370 8.84 1.89 19.92
C ASP A 370 8.40 0.44 19.72
N VAL A 371 7.98 0.08 18.49
CA VAL A 371 7.51 -1.27 18.14
C VAL A 371 8.36 -1.91 17.03
N GLY A 372 9.56 -1.39 16.82
CA GLY A 372 10.56 -1.95 15.90
C GLY A 372 11.40 -3.06 16.52
N ASP A 373 12.27 -3.66 15.69
CA ASP A 373 13.26 -4.65 16.12
C ASP A 373 14.57 -4.42 15.34
N ALA A 374 15.66 -4.25 16.08
CA ALA A 374 16.97 -3.95 15.51
C ALA A 374 17.48 -5.02 14.53
N GLN A 375 17.11 -6.29 14.76
CA GLN A 375 17.58 -7.47 14.03
C GLN A 375 16.52 -8.05 13.10
N ASN A 376 15.24 -7.78 13.35
CA ASN A 376 14.13 -8.24 12.53
C ASN A 376 13.43 -7.07 11.82
N ILE A 377 13.66 -6.96 10.51
CA ILE A 377 12.99 -5.96 9.66
C ILE A 377 11.46 -6.13 9.58
N HIS A 378 10.93 -7.26 10.05
CA HIS A 378 9.50 -7.57 10.13
C HIS A 378 9.03 -7.75 11.59
N PRO A 379 8.97 -6.66 12.39
CA PRO A 379 8.57 -6.76 13.78
C PRO A 379 7.12 -7.25 13.91
N ILE A 380 6.87 -8.06 14.94
CA ILE A 380 5.64 -8.84 15.13
C ILE A 380 4.56 -8.11 15.95
N ASP A 381 4.69 -6.80 16.15
CA ASP A 381 3.67 -5.98 16.81
C ASP A 381 2.85 -5.20 15.78
N LYS A 382 2.24 -5.93 14.82
CA LYS A 382 1.37 -5.30 13.81
C LYS A 382 0.04 -4.82 14.38
N GLN A 383 -0.35 -5.33 15.54
CA GLN A 383 -1.52 -4.87 16.28
C GLN A 383 -1.41 -3.39 16.65
N THR A 384 -0.28 -2.97 17.22
CA THR A 384 -0.07 -1.55 17.54
C THR A 384 -0.10 -0.68 16.30
N VAL A 385 0.50 -1.14 15.19
CA VAL A 385 0.51 -0.39 13.92
C VAL A 385 -0.90 -0.22 13.36
N GLY A 386 -1.68 -1.30 13.27
CA GLY A 386 -3.06 -1.27 12.77
C GLY A 386 -3.98 -0.40 13.65
N HIS A 387 -3.84 -0.50 14.98
CA HIS A 387 -4.57 0.36 15.90
C HIS A 387 -4.24 1.84 15.73
N ARG A 388 -2.96 2.20 15.59
CA ARG A 388 -2.55 3.61 15.36
C ARG A 388 -3.08 4.16 14.03
N LEU A 389 -3.11 3.34 12.97
CA LEU A 389 -3.76 3.73 11.70
C LEU A 389 -5.26 3.99 11.91
N ALA A 390 -5.94 3.18 12.72
CA ALA A 390 -7.35 3.35 13.01
C ALA A 390 -7.62 4.61 13.85
N LEU A 391 -6.75 4.96 14.82
CA LEU A 391 -6.83 6.23 15.54
C LEU A 391 -6.79 7.42 14.58
N ILE A 392 -5.88 7.40 13.60
CA ILE A 392 -5.80 8.46 12.58
C ILE A 392 -7.11 8.53 11.79
N ALA A 393 -7.61 7.39 11.30
CA ALA A 393 -8.86 7.36 10.53
C ALA A 393 -10.06 7.84 11.34
N ARG A 394 -10.20 7.41 12.59
CA ARG A 394 -11.28 7.84 13.48
C ARG A 394 -11.27 9.34 13.73
N ALA A 395 -10.10 9.90 14.02
CA ALA A 395 -9.97 11.33 14.27
C ALA A 395 -10.16 12.18 13.01
N LYS A 396 -9.53 11.80 11.89
CA LYS A 396 -9.47 12.63 10.67
C LYS A 396 -10.57 12.34 9.66
N THR A 397 -10.99 11.08 9.53
CA THR A 397 -12.01 10.66 8.55
C THR A 397 -13.41 10.61 9.14
N TYR A 398 -13.55 10.16 10.39
CA TYR A 398 -14.84 9.88 11.01
C TYR A 398 -15.24 10.90 12.09
N GLY A 399 -14.50 12.00 12.21
CA GLY A 399 -14.91 13.17 13.00
C GLY A 399 -14.80 13.00 14.52
N GLU A 400 -14.00 12.04 15.01
CA GLU A 400 -13.67 11.93 16.43
C GLU A 400 -12.64 13.02 16.84
N ASN A 401 -13.06 14.29 16.79
CA ASN A 401 -12.17 15.46 16.88
C ASN A 401 -11.40 15.60 18.21
N LYS A 402 -11.81 14.88 19.26
CA LYS A 402 -11.15 14.86 20.58
C LYS A 402 -10.16 13.70 20.73
N LEU A 403 -10.09 12.79 19.75
CA LEU A 403 -9.22 11.63 19.80
C LEU A 403 -7.79 12.04 19.46
N VAL A 404 -6.87 11.81 20.39
CA VAL A 404 -5.43 11.98 20.15
C VAL A 404 -4.94 10.81 19.29
N TYR A 405 -4.47 11.11 18.08
CA TYR A 405 -4.11 10.10 17.08
C TYR A 405 -2.63 10.10 16.69
N SER A 406 -1.88 11.13 17.08
CA SER A 406 -0.45 11.25 16.78
C SER A 406 0.33 11.53 18.05
N GLY A 407 1.57 11.03 18.08
CA GLY A 407 2.56 11.48 19.05
C GLY A 407 3.19 12.81 18.63
N PRO A 408 4.12 13.35 19.44
CA PRO A 408 4.75 14.65 19.19
C PRO A 408 5.45 14.70 17.83
N ILE A 409 5.16 15.75 17.04
CA ILE A 409 5.85 16.02 15.78
C ILE A 409 6.59 17.35 15.90
N TYR A 410 7.88 17.37 15.58
CA TYR A 410 8.67 18.59 15.63
C TYR A 410 8.05 19.68 14.75
N ASN A 411 7.84 20.87 15.33
CA ASN A 411 7.27 22.03 14.66
C ASN A 411 8.35 23.08 14.40
N HIS A 412 8.96 23.62 15.46
CA HIS A 412 10.02 24.63 15.36
C HIS A 412 10.91 24.61 16.61
N MET A 413 11.98 25.42 16.58
CA MET A 413 12.87 25.61 17.72
C MET A 413 13.14 27.09 18.02
N LYS A 414 13.55 27.38 19.26
CA LYS A 414 14.04 28.69 19.68
C LYS A 414 15.37 28.54 20.39
N ILE A 415 16.38 29.29 19.95
CA ILE A 415 17.70 29.32 20.58
C ILE A 415 17.66 30.33 21.73
N LYS A 416 18.12 29.93 22.91
CA LYS A 416 18.25 30.79 24.10
C LYS A 416 19.61 30.55 24.75
N LYS A 417 20.58 31.42 24.46
CA LYS A 417 21.99 31.25 24.85
C LYS A 417 22.48 29.87 24.35
N GLN A 418 23.08 29.06 25.22
CA GLN A 418 23.64 27.73 24.90
C GLN A 418 22.59 26.60 24.91
N LYS A 419 21.30 26.92 24.73
CA LYS A 419 20.20 25.95 24.78
C LYS A 419 19.26 26.12 23.59
N ILE A 420 18.70 25.02 23.12
CA ILE A 420 17.63 25.00 22.12
C ILE A 420 16.36 24.50 22.78
N GLN A 421 15.28 25.28 22.68
CA GLN A 421 13.94 24.87 23.08
C GLN A 421 13.16 24.40 21.85
N LEU A 422 12.70 23.16 21.88
CA LEU A 422 11.96 22.49 20.81
C LEU A 422 10.46 22.51 21.08
N PHE A 423 9.68 22.83 20.06
CA PHE A 423 8.23 22.88 20.09
C PHE A 423 7.66 21.79 19.19
N PHE A 424 6.54 21.20 19.61
CA PHE A 424 5.93 20.06 18.96
C PHE A 424 4.44 20.29 18.72
N ASP A 425 3.96 19.85 17.56
CA ASP A 425 2.54 19.57 17.35
C ASP A 425 2.18 18.27 18.07
N TYR A 426 0.89 18.08 18.38
CA TYR A 426 0.37 16.88 19.06
C TYR A 426 0.97 16.66 20.47
N ALA A 427 1.23 17.77 21.16
CA ALA A 427 1.73 17.81 22.54
C ALA A 427 0.75 18.53 23.49
N GLU A 428 -0.53 18.66 23.11
CA GLU A 428 -1.54 19.43 23.84
C GLU A 428 -1.81 18.85 25.23
N SER A 429 -1.80 17.51 25.34
CA SER A 429 -1.90 16.75 26.60
C SER A 429 -0.61 16.81 27.44
N GLY A 430 0.48 17.29 26.85
CA GLY A 430 1.81 17.36 27.46
C GLY A 430 2.72 16.20 27.02
N LEU A 431 4.00 16.37 27.32
CA LEU A 431 5.03 15.38 27.00
C LEU A 431 5.29 14.46 28.20
N LYS A 432 5.80 13.27 27.91
CA LYS A 432 6.38 12.37 28.90
C LYS A 432 7.59 11.65 28.34
N GLN A 433 8.42 11.16 29.25
CA GLN A 433 9.55 10.31 28.95
C GLN A 433 9.34 8.93 29.60
N ASN A 434 9.71 7.87 28.90
CA ASN A 434 9.77 6.54 29.48
C ASN A 434 11.21 6.29 30.00
N GLY A 435 11.38 6.22 31.32
CA GLY A 435 12.68 6.11 31.98
C GLY A 435 13.19 7.41 32.59
N GLU A 436 14.40 7.37 33.16
CA GLU A 436 14.92 8.44 34.02
C GLU A 436 15.39 9.69 33.28
N LEU A 437 15.98 9.53 32.09
CA LEU A 437 16.52 10.62 31.28
C LEU A 437 15.98 10.53 29.86
N LEU A 438 15.73 11.68 29.22
CA LEU A 438 15.48 11.72 27.77
C LEU A 438 16.72 11.28 27.01
N LYS A 439 16.52 10.43 26.01
CA LYS A 439 17.57 9.86 25.16
C LYS A 439 17.43 10.32 23.72
N GLU A 440 18.43 9.99 22.90
CA GLU A 440 18.41 10.16 21.44
C GLU A 440 18.40 11.61 20.95
N PHE A 441 18.84 12.58 21.76
CA PHE A 441 19.06 13.95 21.33
C PHE A 441 20.54 14.21 21.05
N GLU A 442 20.80 14.85 19.91
CA GLU A 442 22.11 15.36 19.53
C GLU A 442 21.98 16.83 19.14
N ILE A 443 23.00 17.64 19.43
CA ILE A 443 23.03 19.09 19.17
C ILE A 443 24.33 19.47 18.49
N ALA A 444 24.28 20.38 17.53
CA ALA A 444 25.43 20.85 16.77
C ALA A 444 25.51 22.38 16.74
N GLY A 445 26.74 22.90 16.61
CA GLY A 445 27.01 24.30 16.30
C GLY A 445 27.21 24.52 14.81
N ASN A 446 27.75 25.69 14.43
CA ASN A 446 28.03 26.04 13.03
C ASN A 446 29.10 25.13 12.37
N ASP A 447 29.86 24.38 13.16
CA ASP A 447 30.83 23.38 12.69
C ASP A 447 30.18 22.10 12.15
N GLN A 448 28.85 21.97 12.30
CA GLN A 448 28.04 20.83 11.87
C GLN A 448 28.40 19.51 12.57
N VAL A 449 29.13 19.57 13.68
CA VAL A 449 29.49 18.40 14.48
C VAL A 449 28.42 18.17 15.54
N PHE A 450 27.73 17.02 15.45
CA PHE A 450 26.71 16.63 16.41
C PHE A 450 27.33 15.99 17.65
N TYR A 451 26.94 16.48 18.83
CA TYR A 451 27.30 15.93 20.13
C TYR A 451 26.06 15.40 20.85
N PRO A 452 26.16 14.30 21.62
CA PRO A 452 25.09 13.87 22.51
C PRO A 452 24.66 15.00 23.44
N ALA A 453 23.35 15.20 23.57
CA ALA A 453 22.81 16.34 24.30
C ALA A 453 22.00 15.91 25.53
N ASN A 454 22.10 16.72 26.59
CA ASN A 454 21.18 16.64 27.71
C ASN A 454 19.85 17.28 27.30
N ALA A 455 18.75 16.53 27.45
CA ALA A 455 17.41 16.98 27.11
C ALA A 455 16.48 16.87 28.33
N LYS A 456 15.61 17.87 28.52
CA LYS A 456 14.61 17.88 29.58
C LYS A 456 13.28 18.37 29.06
N ILE A 457 12.19 17.72 29.49
CA ILE A 457 10.84 18.21 29.23
C ILE A 457 10.60 19.47 30.07
N ASP A 458 10.14 20.53 29.42
CA ASP A 458 9.69 21.79 30.04
C ASP A 458 8.28 22.10 29.54
N GLY A 459 7.27 21.67 30.30
CA GLY A 459 5.87 21.72 29.92
C GLY A 459 5.57 20.89 28.65
N LYS A 460 5.26 21.59 27.55
CA LYS A 460 4.98 21.02 26.22
C LYS A 460 6.19 21.09 25.28
N THR A 461 7.35 21.49 25.80
CA THR A 461 8.57 21.68 25.03
C THR A 461 9.68 20.77 25.54
N VAL A 462 10.74 20.62 24.75
CA VAL A 462 11.97 19.97 25.20
C VAL A 462 13.11 20.96 25.11
N VAL A 463 13.87 21.13 26.19
CA VAL A 463 15.07 21.97 26.21
C VAL A 463 16.30 21.08 26.10
N VAL A 464 17.13 21.36 25.10
CA VAL A 464 18.31 20.57 24.71
C VAL A 464 19.57 21.42 24.85
N SER A 465 20.65 20.82 25.36
CA SER A 465 21.96 21.47 25.50
C SER A 465 23.10 20.46 25.59
N ALA A 466 24.30 20.85 25.15
CA ALA A 466 25.55 20.10 25.36
C ALA A 466 26.67 21.06 25.76
N SER A 467 27.51 20.69 26.72
CA SER A 467 28.58 21.57 27.22
C SER A 467 29.64 21.87 26.15
N GLN A 468 29.79 20.96 25.18
CA GLN A 468 30.66 21.05 24.02
C GLN A 468 30.15 22.06 22.97
N VAL A 469 28.87 22.42 22.98
CA VAL A 469 28.26 23.28 21.95
C VAL A 469 27.89 24.63 22.56
N LYS A 470 28.74 25.64 22.35
CA LYS A 470 28.52 27.00 22.89
C LYS A 470 27.46 27.78 22.12
N ASP A 471 27.48 27.66 20.80
CA ASP A 471 26.56 28.37 19.90
C ASP A 471 25.73 27.35 19.11
N PRO A 472 24.68 26.76 19.72
CA PRO A 472 23.93 25.69 19.10
C PRO A 472 23.02 26.22 17.99
N VAL A 473 23.02 25.52 16.85
CA VAL A 473 22.23 25.90 15.66
C VAL A 473 21.34 24.77 15.15
N ALA A 474 21.60 23.52 15.52
CA ALA A 474 20.82 22.37 15.06
C ALA A 474 20.64 21.30 16.13
N VAL A 475 19.50 20.60 16.07
CA VAL A 475 19.17 19.42 16.89
C VAL A 475 18.73 18.27 16.00
N ARG A 476 19.13 17.06 16.39
CA ARG A 476 18.62 15.81 15.84
C ARG A 476 18.02 14.96 16.95
N PHE A 477 16.91 14.30 16.65
CA PHE A 477 16.25 13.35 17.53
C PHE A 477 16.07 12.01 16.84
N ALA A 478 16.53 10.93 17.50
CA ALA A 478 16.42 9.55 17.01
C ALA A 478 16.99 9.34 15.58
N TRP A 479 18.07 10.07 15.26
CA TRP A 479 18.65 10.18 13.91
C TRP A 479 19.71 9.11 13.61
N LYS A 480 19.39 7.83 13.78
CA LYS A 480 20.28 6.69 13.45
C LYS A 480 19.51 5.49 12.94
N ALA A 481 20.17 4.42 12.46
CA ALA A 481 19.45 3.24 11.93
C ALA A 481 18.48 2.62 12.95
N VAL A 482 18.98 2.41 14.18
CA VAL A 482 18.26 1.77 15.29
C VAL A 482 18.22 2.73 16.50
N PRO A 483 17.32 3.71 16.53
CA PRO A 483 17.15 4.56 17.70
C PRO A 483 16.32 3.87 18.78
N GLU A 484 16.57 4.22 20.04
CA GLU A 484 15.76 3.81 21.19
C GLU A 484 15.13 5.04 21.86
N PRO A 485 14.26 5.79 21.14
CA PRO A 485 13.72 7.03 21.66
C PRO A 485 12.72 6.74 22.77
N ASN A 486 12.67 7.66 23.74
CA ASN A 486 11.77 7.54 24.88
C ASN A 486 10.86 8.76 25.10
N LEU A 487 10.73 9.65 24.11
CA LEU A 487 9.82 10.80 24.14
C LEU A 487 8.43 10.42 23.60
N PHE A 488 7.39 10.66 24.38
CA PHE A 488 5.99 10.37 24.06
C PHE A 488 5.08 11.53 24.48
N ASN A 489 3.85 11.55 24.00
CA ASN A 489 2.77 12.31 24.64
C ASN A 489 2.13 11.52 25.81
N LYS A 490 1.16 12.11 26.52
CA LYS A 490 0.52 11.44 27.67
C LYS A 490 -0.23 10.16 27.28
N GLU A 491 -0.70 10.06 26.05
CA GLU A 491 -1.44 8.93 25.48
C GLU A 491 -0.56 7.75 25.05
N ASN A 492 0.76 7.79 25.32
CA ASN A 492 1.74 6.78 24.91
C ASN A 492 1.96 6.70 23.40
N LEU A 493 1.76 7.79 22.66
CA LEU A 493 2.15 7.85 21.25
C LEU A 493 3.56 8.44 21.11
N PRO A 494 4.49 7.75 20.41
CA PRO A 494 5.90 8.15 20.33
C PRO A 494 6.09 9.40 19.48
N ALA A 495 7.10 10.21 19.84
CA ALA A 495 7.54 11.31 19.02
C ALA A 495 8.23 10.80 17.74
N SER A 496 7.98 11.46 16.61
CA SER A 496 8.63 11.11 15.34
C SER A 496 10.11 11.54 15.34
N PRO A 497 11.05 10.72 14.83
CA PRO A 497 12.42 11.15 14.57
C PRO A 497 12.47 12.38 13.65
N PHE A 498 13.36 13.32 13.93
CA PHE A 498 13.50 14.54 13.14
C PHE A 498 14.92 15.09 13.19
N ARG A 499 15.18 16.06 12.31
CA ARG A 499 16.32 16.97 12.37
C ARG A 499 15.84 18.40 12.16
N THR A 500 16.58 19.38 12.67
CA THR A 500 16.29 20.81 12.46
C THR A 500 17.20 21.45 11.42
N ASP A 501 18.28 20.77 11.03
CA ASP A 501 19.17 21.17 9.93
C ASP A 501 18.62 20.76 8.57
N ASP A 502 19.00 21.51 7.54
CA ASP A 502 18.81 21.20 6.12
C ASP A 502 20.11 20.70 5.45
N TRP A 503 21.14 20.41 6.24
CA TRP A 503 22.46 20.03 5.73
C TRP A 503 22.41 18.75 4.89
N GLU A 504 23.36 18.62 3.97
CA GLU A 504 23.37 17.52 3.00
C GLU A 504 23.48 16.14 3.69
N ILE A 505 22.72 15.15 3.21
CA ILE A 505 22.73 13.78 3.74
C ILE A 505 23.25 12.77 2.72
N LYS A 506 23.74 11.60 3.18
CA LYS A 506 24.35 10.58 2.31
C LYS A 506 23.47 10.12 1.14
N THR A 507 22.13 10.12 1.30
CA THR A 507 21.19 9.70 0.26
C THR A 507 20.93 10.75 -0.80
N GLU A 508 21.32 12.01 -0.54
CA GLU A 508 21.27 13.11 -1.51
C GLU A 508 22.46 13.03 -2.48
N LYS A 509 23.62 12.55 -2.02
CA LYS A 509 24.82 12.34 -2.86
C LYS A 509 24.71 11.19 -3.86
N LYS A 510 23.67 10.36 -3.75
CA LYS A 510 23.43 9.21 -4.62
C LYS A 510 22.32 9.57 -5.61
N HIS A 511 22.62 10.49 -6.52
CA HIS A 511 21.81 10.73 -7.71
C HIS A 511 22.24 9.78 -8.82
#